data_AF-A0A9X2FHY4-F1
#
_entry.id   AF-A0A9X2FHY4-F1
#
_cell.length_a   1.000
_cell.length_b   1.000
_cell.length_c   1.000
_cell.angle_alpha   90.00
_cell.angle_beta   90.00
_cell.angle_gamma   90.00
#
_symmetry.space_group_name_H-M   'P 1'
#
loop_
_entity.id
_entity.type
_entity.pdbx_description
1 polymer ?
#
loop_
_entity_poly.entity_id
_entity_poly.type
_entity_poly.pdbx_seq_one_letter_code
_entity_poly.pdbx_strand_id
1 'polypeptide(L)'
;MFAYPVHAQTLWMEGAENGTAYLRDGTSASYSLIQSDVVASGENAFHLANPSFESNWFEIDEEISVLPGTQLFFLSRLSWATDSQVARVQLSAEGGSTWPSTIYSQAGDWTAGEGSFALRQVDLSSYAHQEIKLRFVYDYLGGSAYTNNETAVGWRVDDIQVGAEFEKIQYSVGNPSAEEQLYLEFINRSRADAITEASRLANESDAATVAAYTTRGINPQHIIDQFETSVSDGYLPQFAQPLSFNSKLLLAADLHTEDMYLNGFQGHENSPNPPSPLEPGGGLATRLAKVGYVGGAAENVFAFAESVAHGHAAFDVDWGDTVNPDFGYYNPDFTGQGMQNGAGHRANIHNDSFKEIGVGVVDMLSGGTSVGPQIVTQDFGDPGNVAFVTGVVYEDINGNNFYDLGEGRPGVRVDIDESPYYAISSDSGAYSIPINENGFYSVEFTGGGFASFSAPAQIIGGRSYKVDYIIPVLPGDYDDNGLVDLSDYEIWKHTFGSTTDLAADGNGDRVVDLADYTIWRNHLGRRESAGAATSAVPESPVSFTWAAFSLWAMHRLRRRGDT
;
A
#
# COMPACT_ATOMS: atom_id res chain seq x y z
N MET A 1 34.85 21.87 9.31
CA MET A 1 35.06 20.56 8.66
C MET A 1 33.69 19.91 8.66
N PHE A 2 32.91 20.15 7.62
CA PHE A 2 31.57 19.58 7.51
C PHE A 2 31.76 18.09 7.19
N ALA A 3 31.37 17.23 8.12
CA ALA A 3 31.21 15.82 7.84
C ALA A 3 30.06 15.73 6.84
N TYR A 4 30.38 15.34 5.61
CA TYR A 4 29.36 14.79 4.72
C TYR A 4 28.71 13.61 5.47
N PRO A 5 27.38 13.43 5.41
CA PRO A 5 26.80 12.17 5.84
C PRO A 5 27.49 11.09 4.99
N VAL A 6 28.23 10.21 5.65
CA VAL A 6 28.76 9.02 5.01
C VAL A 6 27.50 8.23 4.67
N HIS A 7 27.06 8.28 3.42
CA HIS A 7 26.10 7.31 2.90
C HIS A 7 26.58 5.93 3.38
N ALA A 8 25.70 5.18 4.04
CA ALA A 8 26.05 3.83 4.43
C ALA A 8 26.57 3.11 3.18
N GLN A 9 27.79 2.60 3.29
CA GLN A 9 28.45 2.05 2.14
C GLN A 9 27.96 0.61 1.99
N THR A 10 26.96 0.39 1.14
CA THR A 10 26.69 -0.96 0.62
C THR A 10 27.90 -1.41 -0.17
N LEU A 11 28.52 -2.48 0.31
CA LEU A 11 29.67 -3.11 -0.31
C LEU A 11 29.25 -4.09 -1.39
N TRP A 12 28.11 -4.76 -1.20
CA TRP A 12 27.57 -5.75 -2.12
C TRP A 12 26.08 -6.02 -1.85
N MET A 13 25.29 -6.32 -2.89
CA MET A 13 23.89 -6.72 -2.77
C MET A 13 23.45 -7.71 -3.86
N GLU A 14 22.48 -8.56 -3.56
CA GLU A 14 21.80 -9.45 -4.50
C GLU A 14 20.42 -9.88 -3.95
N GLY A 15 19.40 -9.84 -4.80
CA GLY A 15 17.99 -10.15 -4.46
C GLY A 15 17.37 -11.20 -5.40
N ALA A 16 18.18 -12.07 -6.01
CA ALA A 16 17.75 -13.11 -6.97
C ALA A 16 17.20 -12.62 -8.32
N GLU A 17 17.15 -11.30 -8.56
CA GLU A 17 16.63 -10.71 -9.79
C GLU A 17 17.58 -10.83 -10.99
N ASN A 18 18.87 -11.06 -10.74
CA ASN A 18 19.90 -11.14 -11.79
C ASN A 18 20.29 -12.59 -12.16
N GLY A 19 19.43 -13.56 -11.84
CA GLY A 19 19.73 -14.97 -12.05
C GLY A 19 20.93 -15.42 -11.21
N THR A 20 21.79 -16.27 -11.77
CA THR A 20 22.99 -16.78 -11.08
C THR A 20 24.28 -16.08 -11.53
N ALA A 21 24.20 -14.87 -12.09
CA ALA A 21 25.34 -14.19 -12.71
C ALA A 21 26.52 -13.98 -11.75
N TYR A 22 26.23 -13.74 -10.47
CA TYR A 22 27.21 -13.49 -9.40
C TYR A 22 27.33 -14.64 -8.41
N LEU A 23 26.81 -15.82 -8.77
CA LEU A 23 26.65 -16.93 -7.85
C LEU A 23 27.25 -18.21 -8.41
N ARG A 24 27.77 -19.05 -7.52
CA ARG A 24 27.99 -20.48 -7.81
C ARG A 24 26.86 -21.28 -7.19
N ASP A 25 26.04 -21.84 -8.07
CA ASP A 25 24.92 -22.70 -7.69
C ASP A 25 25.41 -24.13 -7.40
N GLY A 26 25.26 -24.56 -6.16
CA GLY A 26 25.54 -25.90 -5.67
C GLY A 26 24.28 -26.70 -5.34
N THR A 27 23.12 -26.30 -5.86
CA THR A 27 21.86 -27.00 -5.67
C THR A 27 21.74 -28.25 -6.55
N SER A 28 20.86 -29.15 -6.15
CA SER A 28 20.52 -30.35 -6.91
C SER A 28 19.88 -29.96 -8.24
N ALA A 29 20.31 -30.60 -9.33
CA ALA A 29 19.72 -30.42 -10.66
C ALA A 29 18.22 -30.81 -10.76
N SER A 30 17.60 -31.26 -9.66
CA SER A 30 16.18 -31.58 -9.57
C SER A 30 15.28 -30.36 -9.32
N TYR A 31 15.84 -29.18 -9.00
CA TYR A 31 15.08 -27.94 -8.83
C TYR A 31 15.93 -26.71 -9.19
N SER A 32 15.28 -25.55 -9.28
CA SER A 32 15.95 -24.26 -9.52
C SER A 32 16.25 -23.58 -8.19
N LEU A 33 17.46 -23.03 -8.03
CA LEU A 33 17.80 -22.17 -6.91
C LEU A 33 16.91 -20.93 -6.81
N ILE A 34 16.38 -20.43 -7.93
CA ILE A 34 15.57 -19.21 -8.00
C ILE A 34 14.12 -19.57 -8.29
N GLN A 35 13.18 -18.95 -7.56
CA GLN A 35 11.74 -19.13 -7.69
C GLN A 35 10.99 -17.81 -7.49
N SER A 36 9.72 -17.75 -7.95
CA SER A 36 8.88 -16.55 -7.98
C SER A 36 7.55 -16.70 -7.23
N ASP A 37 7.33 -17.81 -6.51
CA ASP A 37 6.06 -18.07 -5.81
C ASP A 37 5.98 -17.37 -4.44
N VAL A 38 7.11 -17.31 -3.71
CA VAL A 38 7.20 -16.74 -2.36
C VAL A 38 8.43 -15.84 -2.28
N VAL A 39 8.23 -14.54 -2.44
CA VAL A 39 9.30 -13.53 -2.55
C VAL A 39 9.15 -12.46 -1.47
N ALA A 40 10.27 -11.93 -0.97
CA ALA A 40 10.25 -10.88 0.02
C ALA A 40 10.18 -9.51 -0.66
N SER A 41 10.98 -9.33 -1.72
CA SER A 41 10.91 -8.19 -2.64
C SER A 41 10.99 -8.66 -4.10
N GLY A 42 10.67 -7.78 -5.03
CA GLY A 42 10.84 -8.04 -6.47
C GLY A 42 9.96 -9.16 -7.02
N GLU A 43 10.50 -9.90 -7.98
CA GLU A 43 9.84 -11.01 -8.68
C GLU A 43 10.41 -12.38 -8.28
N ASN A 44 11.59 -12.43 -7.66
CA ASN A 44 12.32 -13.66 -7.42
C ASN A 44 12.93 -13.72 -6.01
N ALA A 45 13.10 -14.93 -5.48
CA ALA A 45 13.89 -15.18 -4.28
C ALA A 45 14.66 -16.52 -4.38
N PHE A 46 15.72 -16.67 -3.60
CA PHE A 46 16.47 -17.92 -3.51
C PHE A 46 15.73 -18.97 -2.69
N HIS A 47 15.79 -20.22 -3.12
CA HIS A 47 15.20 -21.38 -2.46
C HIS A 47 16.21 -22.51 -2.34
N LEU A 48 16.40 -23.00 -1.13
CA LEU A 48 17.24 -24.16 -0.83
C LEU A 48 16.40 -25.25 -0.18
N ALA A 49 16.43 -26.45 -0.78
CA ALA A 49 15.75 -27.65 -0.32
C ALA A 49 16.70 -28.86 -0.31
N ASN A 50 16.35 -29.94 0.40
CA ASN A 50 17.11 -31.19 0.42
C ASN A 50 16.34 -32.36 -0.24
N PRO A 51 16.00 -32.30 -1.55
CA PRO A 51 15.14 -33.30 -2.18
C PRO A 51 15.73 -34.72 -2.21
N SER A 52 17.05 -34.83 -2.09
CA SER A 52 17.80 -36.09 -2.17
C SER A 52 18.56 -36.43 -0.89
N PHE A 53 18.16 -35.89 0.27
CA PHE A 53 18.89 -36.07 1.54
C PHE A 53 20.36 -35.60 1.45
N GLU A 54 20.60 -34.51 0.75
CA GLU A 54 21.92 -33.90 0.57
C GLU A 54 21.86 -32.42 0.94
N SER A 55 22.93 -31.88 1.51
CA SER A 55 23.06 -30.43 1.73
C SER A 55 23.12 -29.72 0.38
N ASN A 56 22.39 -28.62 0.27
CA ASN A 56 22.37 -27.78 -0.94
C ASN A 56 22.84 -26.37 -0.55
N TRP A 57 23.45 -25.65 -1.49
CA TRP A 57 24.06 -24.36 -1.19
C TRP A 57 24.17 -23.49 -2.43
N PHE A 58 24.36 -22.20 -2.21
CA PHE A 58 24.92 -21.30 -3.21
C PHE A 58 25.99 -20.42 -2.56
N GLU A 59 26.97 -20.03 -3.35
CA GLU A 59 28.08 -19.16 -2.94
C GLU A 59 27.99 -17.84 -3.70
N ILE A 60 28.27 -16.75 -3.00
CA ILE A 60 28.48 -15.45 -3.63
C ILE A 60 29.86 -15.48 -4.28
N ASP A 61 29.93 -15.39 -5.61
CA ASP A 61 31.18 -15.53 -6.37
C ASP A 61 31.96 -14.22 -6.48
N GLU A 62 31.99 -13.45 -5.40
CA GLU A 62 32.69 -12.18 -5.26
C GLU A 62 33.48 -12.16 -3.95
N GLU A 63 34.63 -11.49 -3.95
CA GLU A 63 35.40 -11.21 -2.73
C GLU A 63 34.99 -9.85 -2.16
N ILE A 64 34.54 -9.85 -0.91
CA ILE A 64 34.01 -8.67 -0.24
C ILE A 64 35.03 -8.14 0.76
N SER A 65 35.49 -6.90 0.57
CA SER A 65 36.38 -6.21 1.49
C SER A 65 35.60 -5.67 2.70
N VAL A 66 35.73 -6.30 3.85
CA VAL A 66 34.99 -5.91 5.07
C VAL A 66 35.58 -4.65 5.69
N LEU A 67 34.73 -3.66 5.99
CA LEU A 67 35.11 -2.43 6.68
C LEU A 67 34.69 -2.48 8.16
N PRO A 68 35.23 -1.61 9.03
CA PRO A 68 34.73 -1.47 10.40
C PRO A 68 33.24 -1.10 10.39
N GLY A 69 32.43 -1.82 11.16
CA GLY A 69 30.97 -1.62 11.23
C GLY A 69 30.18 -2.31 10.12
N THR A 70 30.82 -3.05 9.22
CA THR A 70 30.13 -3.86 8.21
C THR A 70 29.34 -5.00 8.85
N GLN A 71 28.16 -5.25 8.31
CA GLN A 71 27.23 -6.30 8.68
C GLN A 71 26.73 -7.02 7.43
N LEU A 72 26.25 -8.24 7.61
CA LEU A 72 25.48 -8.99 6.63
C LEU A 72 24.00 -8.87 6.99
N PHE A 73 23.20 -8.51 6.01
CA PHE A 73 21.75 -8.50 6.04
C PHE A 73 21.19 -9.48 5.00
N PHE A 74 20.09 -10.13 5.33
CA PHE A 74 19.29 -10.91 4.38
C PHE A 74 17.90 -11.18 4.96
N LEU A 75 16.88 -11.19 4.11
CA LEU A 75 15.56 -11.67 4.47
C LEU A 75 15.58 -13.20 4.43
N SER A 76 15.13 -13.83 5.51
CA SER A 76 15.16 -15.28 5.69
C SER A 76 13.78 -15.81 6.03
N ARG A 77 13.41 -16.93 5.41
CA ARG A 77 12.23 -17.70 5.82
C ARG A 77 12.53 -19.19 5.81
N LEU A 78 12.71 -19.78 6.99
CA LEU A 78 12.84 -21.22 7.15
C LEU A 78 11.47 -21.83 7.43
N SER A 79 10.94 -22.64 6.51
CA SER A 79 9.61 -23.26 6.64
C SER A 79 9.71 -24.73 7.08
N TRP A 80 8.93 -25.64 6.48
CA TRP A 80 8.93 -27.05 6.86
C TRP A 80 10.34 -27.64 6.76
N ALA A 81 10.92 -27.90 7.92
CA ALA A 81 12.28 -28.36 8.11
C ALA A 81 12.36 -29.16 9.43
N THR A 82 13.16 -30.21 9.45
CA THR A 82 13.46 -30.94 10.70
C THR A 82 14.59 -30.25 11.45
N ASP A 83 14.82 -30.64 12.71
CA ASP A 83 15.98 -30.20 13.50
C ASP A 83 17.34 -30.61 12.88
N SER A 84 17.32 -31.58 11.97
CA SER A 84 18.46 -32.04 11.20
C SER A 84 18.60 -31.34 9.84
N GLN A 85 17.64 -30.48 9.48
CA GLN A 85 17.75 -29.57 8.35
C GLN A 85 18.04 -28.16 8.83
N VAL A 86 19.23 -27.63 8.53
CA VAL A 86 19.76 -26.42 9.18
C VAL A 86 20.16 -25.38 8.14
N ALA A 87 19.49 -24.23 8.17
CA ALA A 87 19.90 -23.04 7.44
C ALA A 87 21.17 -22.45 8.05
N ARG A 88 22.20 -22.22 7.24
CA ARG A 88 23.48 -21.63 7.67
C ARG A 88 23.98 -20.60 6.68
N VAL A 89 24.63 -19.57 7.21
CA VAL A 89 25.56 -18.76 6.43
C VAL A 89 26.97 -19.06 6.89
N GLN A 90 27.84 -19.36 5.94
CA GLN A 90 29.24 -19.64 6.18
C GLN A 90 30.12 -18.59 5.51
N LEU A 91 31.28 -18.35 6.13
CA LEU A 91 32.25 -17.34 5.72
C LEU A 91 33.61 -17.98 5.48
N SER A 92 34.28 -17.55 4.41
CA SER A 92 35.66 -17.88 4.08
C SER A 92 36.50 -16.62 4.00
N ALA A 93 37.67 -16.60 4.65
CA ALA A 93 38.70 -15.57 4.48
C ALA A 93 39.86 -16.04 3.58
N GLU A 94 39.66 -17.18 2.88
CA GLU A 94 40.68 -17.83 2.03
C GLU A 94 40.13 -18.07 0.60
N GLY A 95 39.40 -17.09 0.07
CA GLY A 95 38.87 -17.11 -1.30
C GLY A 95 37.88 -18.25 -1.59
N GLY A 96 37.18 -18.76 -0.56
CA GLY A 96 36.21 -19.86 -0.70
C GLY A 96 36.83 -21.27 -0.72
N SER A 97 38.14 -21.41 -0.50
CA SER A 97 38.82 -22.71 -0.48
C SER A 97 38.38 -23.58 0.72
N THR A 98 38.15 -22.94 1.87
CA THR A 98 37.64 -23.56 3.09
C THR A 98 36.54 -22.69 3.70
N TRP A 99 35.64 -23.29 4.47
CA TRP A 99 34.48 -22.61 5.07
C TRP A 99 34.39 -22.88 6.59
N PRO A 100 35.40 -22.45 7.37
CA PRO A 100 35.53 -22.83 8.78
C PRO A 100 34.52 -22.13 9.69
N SER A 101 34.01 -20.97 9.28
CA SER A 101 33.15 -20.12 10.10
C SER A 101 31.69 -20.26 9.69
N THR A 102 30.83 -20.61 10.64
CA THR A 102 29.38 -20.43 10.51
C THR A 102 28.99 -19.17 11.28
N ILE A 103 28.47 -18.18 10.57
CA ILE A 103 28.14 -16.86 11.12
C ILE A 103 26.64 -16.67 11.36
N TYR A 104 25.81 -17.53 10.77
CA TYR A 104 24.37 -17.64 11.04
C TYR A 104 23.97 -19.12 11.05
N SER A 105 23.05 -19.49 11.93
CA SER A 105 22.48 -20.85 11.96
C SER A 105 21.06 -20.84 12.52
N GLN A 106 20.15 -21.54 11.85
CA GLN A 106 18.78 -21.78 12.28
C GLN A 106 18.40 -23.21 11.91
N ALA A 107 18.05 -24.04 12.90
CA ALA A 107 17.56 -25.39 12.68
C ALA A 107 16.03 -25.37 12.49
N GLY A 108 15.50 -26.29 11.70
CA GLY A 108 14.07 -26.55 11.66
C GLY A 108 13.55 -27.11 13.00
N ASP A 109 12.23 -27.14 13.14
CA ASP A 109 11.58 -27.48 14.40
C ASP A 109 10.44 -28.50 14.27
N TRP A 110 10.34 -29.17 13.11
CA TRP A 110 9.28 -30.11 12.76
C TRP A 110 7.88 -29.49 12.55
N THR A 111 7.80 -28.17 12.46
CA THR A 111 6.56 -27.45 12.20
C THR A 111 6.60 -26.76 10.84
N ALA A 112 5.59 -25.94 10.54
CA ALA A 112 5.57 -25.10 9.34
C ALA A 112 6.70 -24.07 9.32
N GLY A 113 7.41 -23.87 10.43
CA GLY A 113 8.46 -22.88 10.58
C GLY A 113 7.90 -21.47 10.55
N GLU A 114 8.65 -20.57 9.90
CA GLU A 114 8.33 -19.15 9.85
C GLU A 114 7.17 -18.86 8.88
N GLY A 115 6.17 -18.16 9.42
CA GLY A 115 5.02 -17.69 8.65
C GLY A 115 5.35 -16.55 7.69
N SER A 116 6.43 -15.81 7.97
CA SER A 116 6.89 -14.66 7.20
C SER A 116 8.41 -14.64 7.02
N PHE A 117 8.92 -13.89 6.04
CA PHE A 117 10.32 -13.49 5.96
C PHE A 117 10.67 -12.63 7.18
N ALA A 118 11.88 -12.80 7.68
CA ALA A 118 12.43 -12.03 8.77
C ALA A 118 13.83 -11.55 8.42
N LEU A 119 14.10 -10.27 8.67
CA LEU A 119 15.42 -9.69 8.49
C LEU A 119 16.41 -10.33 9.46
N ARG A 120 17.50 -10.86 8.91
CA ARG A 120 18.64 -11.36 9.66
C ARG A 120 19.78 -10.39 9.52
N GLN A 121 20.42 -10.11 10.65
CA GLN A 121 21.54 -9.19 10.76
C GLN A 121 22.68 -9.92 11.47
N VAL A 122 23.86 -9.91 10.86
CA VAL A 122 25.06 -10.58 11.38
C VAL A 122 26.22 -9.60 11.37
N ASP A 123 26.80 -9.33 12.54
CA ASP A 123 27.97 -8.45 12.67
C ASP A 123 29.21 -9.11 12.04
N LEU A 124 29.82 -8.44 11.06
CA LEU A 124 31.06 -8.89 10.41
C LEU A 124 32.30 -8.15 10.91
N SER A 125 32.17 -7.29 11.93
CA SER A 125 33.26 -6.45 12.44
C SER A 125 34.50 -7.22 12.86
N SER A 126 34.39 -8.50 13.26
CA SER A 126 35.54 -9.36 13.55
C SER A 126 36.44 -9.64 12.33
N TYR A 127 35.94 -9.40 11.14
CA TYR A 127 36.62 -9.57 9.86
C TYR A 127 37.03 -8.25 9.21
N ALA A 128 36.90 -7.12 9.92
CA ALA A 128 37.30 -5.81 9.40
C ALA A 128 38.72 -5.83 8.82
N HIS A 129 38.88 -5.24 7.64
CA HIS A 129 40.10 -5.20 6.83
C HIS A 129 40.53 -6.55 6.23
N GLN A 130 39.63 -7.54 6.18
CA GLN A 130 39.83 -8.80 5.46
C GLN A 130 38.94 -8.86 4.22
N GLU A 131 39.39 -9.62 3.22
CA GLU A 131 38.56 -10.05 2.09
C GLU A 131 37.88 -11.37 2.46
N ILE A 132 36.56 -11.43 2.27
CA ILE A 132 35.75 -12.60 2.61
C ILE A 132 34.92 -13.08 1.40
N LYS A 133 34.56 -14.36 1.42
CA LYS A 133 33.44 -14.91 0.64
C LYS A 133 32.37 -15.44 1.57
N LEU A 134 31.13 -15.43 1.10
CA LEU A 134 29.96 -15.90 1.82
C LEU A 134 29.26 -17.00 1.02
N ARG A 135 28.70 -17.99 1.73
CA ARG A 135 27.80 -18.98 1.14
C ARG A 135 26.63 -19.28 2.05
N PHE A 136 25.49 -19.55 1.44
CA PHE A 136 24.27 -19.96 2.10
C PHE A 136 24.12 -21.46 1.90
N VAL A 137 23.97 -22.20 3.00
CA VAL A 137 23.92 -23.66 3.02
C VAL A 137 22.66 -24.10 3.75
N TYR A 138 21.87 -24.94 3.11
CA TYR A 138 20.80 -25.68 3.76
C TYR A 138 21.28 -27.11 4.02
N ASP A 139 21.78 -27.32 5.23
CA ASP A 139 22.40 -28.57 5.64
C ASP A 139 21.38 -29.67 5.87
N TYR A 140 21.73 -30.89 5.50
CA TYR A 140 21.09 -32.10 6.01
C TYR A 140 22.09 -32.91 6.86
N LEU A 141 21.84 -32.97 8.16
CA LEU A 141 22.73 -33.58 9.14
C LEU A 141 22.47 -35.08 9.38
N GLY A 142 21.45 -35.64 8.72
CA GLY A 142 21.06 -37.05 8.84
C GLY A 142 19.63 -37.25 9.36
N GLY A 143 19.18 -38.49 9.42
CA GLY A 143 17.87 -38.85 9.99
C GLY A 143 16.70 -38.67 9.03
N SER A 144 15.61 -38.09 9.54
CA SER A 144 14.40 -37.82 8.78
C SER A 144 14.38 -36.35 8.35
N ALA A 145 13.84 -36.09 7.16
CA ALA A 145 13.82 -34.77 6.55
C ALA A 145 12.56 -34.59 5.68
N TYR A 146 12.19 -33.32 5.45
CA TYR A 146 11.29 -32.94 4.38
C TYR A 146 12.11 -32.85 3.09
N THR A 147 11.88 -33.79 2.18
CA THR A 147 12.72 -34.00 0.98
C THR A 147 11.97 -33.74 -0.34
N ASN A 148 11.05 -32.80 -0.35
CA ASN A 148 10.52 -32.26 -1.60
C ASN A 148 11.15 -30.88 -1.85
N ASN A 149 10.80 -30.27 -2.98
CA ASN A 149 11.21 -28.94 -3.41
C ASN A 149 10.01 -28.02 -3.57
N GLU A 150 8.90 -28.33 -2.89
CA GLU A 150 7.75 -27.44 -2.86
C GLU A 150 8.14 -26.13 -2.18
N THR A 151 7.56 -25.02 -2.62
CA THR A 151 7.92 -23.68 -2.13
C THR A 151 7.61 -23.48 -0.65
N ALA A 152 6.81 -24.35 -0.03
CA ALA A 152 6.57 -24.36 1.42
C ALA A 152 7.64 -25.10 2.24
N VAL A 153 8.58 -25.83 1.62
CA VAL A 153 9.60 -26.65 2.30
C VAL A 153 10.98 -26.03 2.18
N GLY A 154 11.81 -26.16 3.21
CA GLY A 154 13.19 -25.68 3.17
C GLY A 154 13.35 -24.21 3.51
N TRP A 155 14.41 -23.62 2.98
CA TRP A 155 14.87 -22.27 3.34
C TRP A 155 14.82 -21.34 2.16
N ARG A 156 14.18 -20.18 2.34
CA ARG A 156 14.19 -19.08 1.38
C ARG A 156 15.01 -17.92 1.89
N VAL A 157 15.72 -17.28 0.95
CA VAL A 157 16.62 -16.15 1.21
C VAL A 157 16.37 -15.09 0.14
N ASP A 158 16.29 -13.84 0.56
CA ASP A 158 16.08 -12.70 -0.32
C ASP A 158 16.83 -11.46 0.21
N ASP A 159 16.98 -10.42 -0.62
CA ASP A 159 17.58 -9.13 -0.30
C ASP A 159 18.89 -9.23 0.52
N ILE A 160 19.86 -9.98 0.00
CA ILE A 160 21.16 -10.14 0.65
C ILE A 160 21.95 -8.84 0.46
N GLN A 161 22.43 -8.27 1.55
CA GLN A 161 23.25 -7.05 1.53
C GLN A 161 24.43 -7.16 2.48
N VAL A 162 25.57 -6.63 2.09
CA VAL A 162 26.73 -6.45 2.96
C VAL A 162 27.07 -4.98 3.00
N GLY A 163 26.95 -4.36 4.18
CA GLY A 163 27.04 -2.91 4.32
C GLY A 163 27.05 -2.46 5.77
N ALA A 164 27.02 -1.16 6.01
CA ALA A 164 26.94 -0.61 7.38
C ALA A 164 25.51 -0.64 7.95
N GLU A 165 24.51 -0.60 7.08
CA GLU A 165 23.08 -0.70 7.40
C GLU A 165 22.35 -1.43 6.28
N PHE A 166 21.10 -1.85 6.53
CA PHE A 166 20.24 -2.45 5.50
C PHE A 166 19.63 -1.33 4.65
N GLU A 167 19.93 -1.30 3.36
CA GLU A 167 19.35 -0.36 2.41
C GLU A 167 18.00 -0.87 1.93
N LYS A 168 16.93 -0.24 2.43
CA LYS A 168 15.57 -0.48 1.93
C LYS A 168 15.36 0.13 0.56
N ILE A 169 14.44 -0.45 -0.21
CA ILE A 169 14.04 0.04 -1.54
C ILE A 169 12.88 1.03 -1.37
N GLN A 170 12.96 2.18 -2.03
CA GLN A 170 11.81 3.09 -2.04
C GLN A 170 10.71 2.50 -2.92
N TYR A 171 9.54 2.24 -2.34
CA TYR A 171 8.31 2.01 -3.08
C TYR A 171 7.64 3.36 -3.37
N SER A 172 7.36 3.63 -4.64
CA SER A 172 6.73 4.88 -5.08
C SER A 172 5.37 4.61 -5.69
N VAL A 173 4.37 5.30 -5.16
CA VAL A 173 2.99 5.31 -5.69
C VAL A 173 2.80 6.29 -6.85
N GLY A 174 3.87 6.96 -7.28
CA GLY A 174 3.79 8.12 -8.19
C GLY A 174 3.66 9.42 -7.41
N ASN A 175 3.03 10.43 -8.02
CA ASN A 175 2.75 11.71 -7.37
C ASN A 175 1.31 12.14 -7.66
N PRO A 176 0.30 11.44 -7.10
CA PRO A 176 -1.10 11.77 -7.33
C PRO A 176 -1.38 13.20 -6.87
N SER A 177 -2.22 13.92 -7.61
CA SER A 177 -2.68 15.26 -7.25
C SER A 177 -3.55 15.22 -5.99
N ALA A 178 -3.82 16.40 -5.41
CA ALA A 178 -4.68 16.48 -4.23
C ALA A 178 -6.11 16.00 -4.51
N GLU A 179 -6.63 16.21 -5.73
CA GLU A 179 -7.96 15.75 -6.13
C GLU A 179 -8.01 14.25 -6.38
N GLU A 180 -6.97 13.68 -6.99
CA GLU A 180 -6.83 12.24 -7.17
C GLU A 180 -6.77 11.53 -5.81
N GLN A 181 -6.00 12.08 -4.86
CA GLN A 181 -6.00 11.60 -3.48
C GLN A 181 -7.39 11.69 -2.85
N LEU A 182 -8.10 12.81 -2.98
CA LEU A 182 -9.44 12.96 -2.43
C LEU A 182 -10.45 11.95 -3.03
N TYR A 183 -10.33 11.64 -4.32
CA TYR A 183 -11.09 10.54 -4.93
C TYR A 183 -10.80 9.20 -4.26
N LEU A 184 -9.53 8.87 -4.05
CA LEU A 184 -9.14 7.64 -3.35
C LEU A 184 -9.69 7.60 -1.93
N GLU A 185 -9.70 8.71 -1.21
CA GLU A 185 -10.25 8.78 0.14
C GLU A 185 -11.76 8.52 0.17
N PHE A 186 -12.53 9.08 -0.77
CA PHE A 186 -13.97 8.75 -0.88
C PHE A 186 -14.20 7.29 -1.30
N ILE A 187 -13.41 6.75 -2.23
CA ILE A 187 -13.48 5.34 -2.63
C ILE A 187 -13.17 4.42 -1.45
N ASN A 188 -12.10 4.67 -0.70
CA ASN A 188 -11.73 3.87 0.46
C ASN A 188 -12.73 4.02 1.61
N ARG A 189 -13.34 5.20 1.77
CA ARG A 189 -14.47 5.41 2.70
C ARG A 189 -15.70 4.61 2.30
N SER A 190 -15.99 4.51 1.00
CA SER A 190 -17.07 3.69 0.45
C SER A 190 -16.82 2.20 0.68
N ARG A 191 -15.62 1.74 0.35
CA ARG A 191 -15.17 0.34 0.52
C ARG A 191 -15.12 -0.08 1.99
N ALA A 192 -14.84 0.84 2.91
CA ALA A 192 -14.83 0.55 4.34
C ALA A 192 -16.20 0.13 4.88
N ASP A 193 -17.31 0.66 4.33
CA ASP A 193 -18.67 0.16 4.54
C ASP A 193 -19.64 0.79 3.53
N ALA A 194 -20.08 -0.03 2.56
CA ALA A 194 -20.95 0.39 1.47
C ALA A 194 -22.30 0.95 1.95
N ILE A 195 -22.85 0.43 3.05
CA ILE A 195 -24.16 0.88 3.58
C ILE A 195 -24.04 2.22 4.30
N THR A 196 -22.94 2.41 5.04
CA THR A 196 -22.64 3.70 5.64
C THR A 196 -22.40 4.74 4.56
N GLU A 197 -21.69 4.42 3.47
CA GLU A 197 -21.52 5.34 2.35
C GLU A 197 -22.81 5.65 1.61
N ALA A 198 -23.66 4.66 1.36
CA ALA A 198 -24.99 4.90 0.78
C ALA A 198 -25.79 5.92 1.60
N SER A 199 -25.67 5.87 2.93
CA SER A 199 -26.28 6.84 3.84
C SER A 199 -25.65 8.23 3.72
N ARG A 200 -24.34 8.34 3.49
CA ARG A 200 -23.67 9.63 3.23
C ARG A 200 -24.13 10.23 1.90
N LEU A 201 -24.13 9.45 0.83
CA LEU A 201 -24.60 9.85 -0.50
C LEU A 201 -26.07 10.27 -0.49
N ALA A 202 -26.92 9.55 0.25
CA ALA A 202 -28.33 9.95 0.42
C ALA A 202 -28.51 11.26 1.20
N ASN A 203 -27.53 11.64 2.03
CA ASN A 203 -27.53 12.90 2.79
C ASN A 203 -26.57 13.94 2.21
N GLU A 204 -26.16 13.79 0.95
CA GLU A 204 -25.23 14.71 0.30
C GLU A 204 -25.77 16.14 0.28
N SER A 205 -24.87 17.11 0.49
CA SER A 205 -25.16 18.54 0.54
C SER A 205 -24.48 19.34 -0.57
N ASP A 206 -23.56 18.73 -1.32
CA ASP A 206 -22.99 19.33 -2.52
C ASP A 206 -24.08 19.72 -3.53
N ALA A 207 -24.05 20.99 -3.96
CA ALA A 207 -25.11 21.57 -4.76
C ALA A 207 -25.23 20.93 -6.15
N ALA A 208 -24.10 20.55 -6.77
CA ALA A 208 -24.09 19.90 -8.07
C ALA A 208 -24.69 18.48 -7.95
N THR A 209 -24.33 17.74 -6.90
CA THR A 209 -24.84 16.39 -6.68
C THR A 209 -26.35 16.39 -6.41
N VAL A 210 -26.85 17.30 -5.56
CA VAL A 210 -28.28 17.44 -5.29
C VAL A 210 -29.06 17.85 -6.56
N ALA A 211 -28.46 18.68 -7.41
CA ALA A 211 -29.03 19.03 -8.71
C ALA A 211 -29.08 17.81 -9.65
N ALA A 212 -28.03 16.98 -9.68
CA ALA A 212 -28.02 15.73 -10.44
C ALA A 212 -29.13 14.77 -9.97
N TYR A 213 -29.32 14.59 -8.66
CA TYR A 213 -30.39 13.77 -8.12
C TYR A 213 -31.77 14.28 -8.55
N THR A 214 -32.00 15.58 -8.41
CA THR A 214 -33.27 16.22 -8.76
C THR A 214 -33.58 16.08 -10.26
N THR A 215 -32.59 16.36 -11.12
CA THR A 215 -32.77 16.32 -12.58
C THR A 215 -32.98 14.90 -13.11
N ARG A 216 -32.41 13.89 -12.45
CA ARG A 216 -32.53 12.48 -12.82
C ARG A 216 -33.66 11.75 -12.11
N GLY A 217 -34.37 12.41 -11.19
CA GLY A 217 -35.46 11.80 -10.42
C GLY A 217 -34.98 10.77 -9.39
N ILE A 218 -33.74 10.87 -8.92
CA ILE A 218 -33.17 9.99 -7.90
C ILE A 218 -33.74 10.40 -6.55
N ASN A 219 -34.47 9.48 -5.92
CA ASN A 219 -34.87 9.62 -4.52
C ASN A 219 -33.70 9.15 -3.64
N PRO A 220 -33.22 9.97 -2.69
CA PRO A 220 -32.15 9.57 -1.77
C PRO A 220 -32.38 8.25 -1.05
N GLN A 221 -33.63 7.91 -0.73
CA GLN A 221 -33.94 6.62 -0.10
C GLN A 221 -33.62 5.44 -1.03
N HIS A 222 -33.84 5.58 -2.33
CA HIS A 222 -33.54 4.51 -3.28
C HIS A 222 -32.03 4.24 -3.39
N ILE A 223 -31.18 5.22 -3.09
CA ILE A 223 -29.72 5.00 -3.02
C ILE A 223 -29.44 3.94 -1.95
N ILE A 224 -29.98 4.13 -0.74
CA ILE A 224 -29.85 3.18 0.37
C ILE A 224 -30.44 1.83 -0.02
N ASP A 225 -31.67 1.81 -0.53
CA ASP A 225 -32.39 0.58 -0.87
C ASP A 225 -31.62 -0.25 -1.93
N GLN A 226 -31.03 0.41 -2.94
CA GLN A 226 -30.23 -0.27 -3.96
C GLN A 226 -28.93 -0.84 -3.40
N PHE A 227 -28.24 -0.12 -2.52
CA PHE A 227 -27.02 -0.63 -1.88
C PHE A 227 -27.32 -1.84 -0.99
N GLU A 228 -28.33 -1.75 -0.12
CA GLU A 228 -28.75 -2.85 0.76
C GLU A 228 -29.15 -4.10 -0.04
N THR A 229 -29.94 -3.90 -1.10
CA THR A 229 -30.35 -4.99 -1.99
C THR A 229 -29.15 -5.58 -2.73
N SER A 230 -28.25 -4.76 -3.28
CA SER A 230 -27.05 -5.23 -3.99
C SER A 230 -26.13 -6.05 -3.09
N VAL A 231 -26.00 -5.66 -1.82
CA VAL A 231 -25.26 -6.42 -0.80
C VAL A 231 -25.98 -7.73 -0.48
N SER A 232 -27.28 -7.68 -0.22
CA SER A 232 -28.10 -8.85 0.12
C SER A 232 -28.09 -9.92 -0.98
N ASP A 233 -28.13 -9.49 -2.23
CA ASP A 233 -28.15 -10.36 -3.40
C ASP A 233 -26.74 -10.86 -3.79
N GLY A 234 -25.69 -10.36 -3.12
CA GLY A 234 -24.30 -10.73 -3.37
C GLY A 234 -23.72 -10.13 -4.65
N TYR A 235 -24.29 -9.04 -5.17
CA TYR A 235 -23.77 -8.33 -6.33
C TYR A 235 -22.50 -7.54 -6.01
N LEU A 236 -22.44 -6.93 -4.82
CA LEU A 236 -21.25 -6.27 -4.29
C LEU A 236 -21.07 -6.61 -2.79
N PRO A 237 -19.84 -6.64 -2.27
CA PRO A 237 -19.60 -6.84 -0.85
C PRO A 237 -19.91 -5.57 -0.06
N GLN A 238 -20.41 -5.70 1.17
CA GLN A 238 -20.55 -4.55 2.07
C GLN A 238 -19.19 -3.95 2.47
N PHE A 239 -18.19 -4.80 2.64
CA PHE A 239 -16.85 -4.44 3.09
C PHE A 239 -15.83 -4.88 2.06
N ALA A 240 -14.98 -3.96 1.62
CA ALA A 240 -13.84 -4.22 0.76
C ALA A 240 -12.56 -3.61 1.36
N GLN A 241 -11.43 -4.24 1.10
CA GLN A 241 -10.12 -3.74 1.57
C GLN A 241 -9.80 -2.36 0.95
N PRO A 242 -9.03 -1.48 1.60
CA PRO A 242 -8.60 -0.22 0.98
C PRO A 242 -7.73 -0.47 -0.25
N LEU A 243 -7.82 0.46 -1.21
CA LEU A 243 -6.98 0.54 -2.39
C LEU A 243 -5.75 1.40 -2.11
N SER A 244 -4.63 0.97 -2.68
CA SER A 244 -3.35 1.68 -2.74
C SER A 244 -3.20 2.36 -4.09
N PHE A 245 -2.61 3.56 -4.16
CA PHE A 245 -2.16 4.05 -5.45
C PHE A 245 -1.09 3.14 -6.06
N ASN A 246 -1.13 2.98 -7.38
CA ASN A 246 -0.07 2.33 -8.17
C ASN A 246 0.37 3.29 -9.27
N SER A 247 1.67 3.56 -9.36
CA SER A 247 2.24 4.56 -10.29
C SER A 247 1.96 4.26 -11.77
N LYS A 248 1.81 2.98 -12.15
CA LYS A 248 1.52 2.58 -13.52
C LYS A 248 0.04 2.77 -13.85
N LEU A 249 -0.86 2.38 -12.93
CA LEU A 249 -2.30 2.65 -13.08
C LEU A 249 -2.55 4.15 -13.10
N LEU A 250 -1.90 4.92 -12.23
CA LEU A 250 -1.99 6.38 -12.20
C LEU A 250 -1.61 6.98 -13.56
N LEU A 251 -0.45 6.59 -14.10
CA LEU A 251 -0.03 7.04 -15.44
C LEU A 251 -1.03 6.66 -16.55
N ALA A 252 -1.62 5.46 -16.51
CA ALA A 252 -2.62 5.05 -17.50
C ALA A 252 -3.91 5.89 -17.40
N ALA A 253 -4.40 6.10 -16.18
CA ALA A 253 -5.58 6.91 -15.92
C ALA A 253 -5.35 8.38 -16.33
N ASP A 254 -4.20 8.96 -15.99
CA ASP A 254 -3.81 10.33 -16.38
C ASP A 254 -3.84 10.51 -17.89
N LEU A 255 -3.17 9.61 -18.63
CA LEU A 255 -3.09 9.69 -20.08
C LEU A 255 -4.45 9.48 -20.75
N HIS A 256 -5.32 8.65 -20.19
CA HIS A 256 -6.67 8.43 -20.72
C HIS A 256 -7.61 9.60 -20.42
N THR A 257 -7.50 10.18 -19.23
CA THR A 257 -8.19 11.42 -18.87
C THR A 257 -7.73 12.58 -19.76
N GLU A 258 -6.42 12.70 -20.01
CA GLU A 258 -5.87 13.68 -20.96
C GLU A 258 -6.36 13.44 -22.39
N ASP A 259 -6.47 12.19 -22.83
CA ASP A 259 -7.04 11.86 -24.14
C ASP A 259 -8.49 12.33 -24.28
N MET A 260 -9.34 11.99 -23.29
CA MET A 260 -10.74 12.44 -23.21
C MET A 260 -10.85 13.95 -23.23
N TYR A 261 -9.95 14.65 -22.52
CA TYR A 261 -9.84 16.10 -22.51
C TYR A 261 -9.48 16.66 -23.90
N LEU A 262 -8.37 16.22 -24.48
CA LEU A 262 -7.82 16.77 -25.74
C LEU A 262 -8.71 16.48 -26.94
N ASN A 263 -9.40 15.33 -26.95
CA ASN A 263 -10.21 14.89 -28.07
C ASN A 263 -11.73 15.02 -27.81
N GLY A 264 -12.14 15.51 -26.63
CA GLY A 264 -13.51 15.90 -26.31
C GLY A 264 -14.52 14.75 -26.30
N PHE A 265 -14.24 13.67 -25.57
CA PHE A 265 -15.12 12.50 -25.52
C PHE A 265 -15.17 11.86 -24.13
N GLN A 266 -16.17 11.00 -23.90
CA GLN A 266 -16.23 10.06 -22.76
C GLN A 266 -16.27 8.64 -23.31
N GLY A 267 -15.37 7.77 -22.88
CA GLY A 267 -15.39 6.37 -23.27
C GLY A 267 -14.21 5.57 -22.74
N HIS A 268 -14.29 4.26 -22.87
CA HIS A 268 -13.25 3.32 -22.41
C HIS A 268 -12.16 3.05 -23.44
N GLU A 269 -12.36 3.49 -24.68
CA GLU A 269 -11.41 3.32 -25.79
C GLU A 269 -10.68 4.64 -26.05
N ASN A 270 -9.38 4.55 -26.32
CA ASN A 270 -8.57 5.69 -26.72
C ASN A 270 -9.10 6.30 -28.02
N SER A 271 -8.97 7.61 -28.15
CA SER A 271 -9.31 8.36 -29.36
C SER A 271 -8.46 7.92 -30.57
N PRO A 272 -8.76 8.45 -31.77
CA PRO A 272 -7.88 8.28 -32.92
C PRO A 272 -6.48 8.91 -32.77
N ASN A 273 -6.30 9.86 -31.85
CA ASN A 273 -5.04 10.59 -31.64
C ASN A 273 -4.73 10.73 -30.12
N PRO A 274 -4.50 9.63 -29.40
CA PRO A 274 -4.29 9.69 -27.97
C PRO A 274 -2.87 10.15 -27.62
N PRO A 275 -2.63 10.65 -26.40
CA PRO A 275 -1.28 10.93 -25.89
C PRO A 275 -0.37 9.70 -25.94
N SER A 276 0.91 9.89 -26.23
CA SER A 276 1.90 8.80 -26.16
C SER A 276 2.08 8.33 -24.71
N PRO A 277 2.28 7.03 -24.43
CA PRO A 277 2.48 5.91 -25.36
C PRO A 277 1.19 5.16 -25.76
N LEU A 278 0.02 5.74 -25.54
CA LEU A 278 -1.25 5.09 -25.86
C LEU A 278 -1.43 4.94 -27.38
N GLU A 279 -2.14 3.88 -27.78
CA GLU A 279 -2.41 3.58 -29.18
C GLU A 279 -3.86 3.89 -29.55
N PRO A 280 -4.15 4.37 -30.78
CA PRO A 280 -5.50 4.65 -31.23
C PRO A 280 -6.45 3.45 -31.09
N GLY A 281 -7.63 3.67 -30.51
CA GLY A 281 -8.64 2.62 -30.29
C GLY A 281 -8.24 1.54 -29.27
N GLY A 282 -7.16 1.75 -28.51
CA GLY A 282 -6.79 0.85 -27.41
C GLY A 282 -7.79 0.94 -26.25
N GLY A 283 -8.26 -0.19 -25.75
CA GLY A 283 -9.01 -0.25 -24.48
C GLY A 283 -8.08 -0.36 -23.27
N LEU A 284 -8.67 -0.45 -22.07
CA LEU A 284 -7.94 -0.55 -20.78
C LEU A 284 -6.77 -1.55 -20.82
N ALA A 285 -7.01 -2.80 -21.21
CA ALA A 285 -5.96 -3.83 -21.23
C ALA A 285 -4.76 -3.44 -22.12
N THR A 286 -5.00 -2.76 -23.24
CA THR A 286 -3.93 -2.25 -24.10
C THR A 286 -3.20 -1.08 -23.46
N ARG A 287 -3.91 -0.14 -22.81
CA ARG A 287 -3.29 0.97 -22.06
C ARG A 287 -2.38 0.45 -20.94
N LEU A 288 -2.89 -0.47 -20.13
CA LEU A 288 -2.15 -1.06 -19.01
C LEU A 288 -0.88 -1.79 -19.48
N ALA A 289 -0.95 -2.52 -20.59
CA ALA A 289 0.23 -3.15 -21.19
C ALA A 289 1.29 -2.13 -21.65
N LYS A 290 0.88 -0.93 -22.10
CA LYS A 290 1.82 0.13 -22.53
C LYS A 290 2.57 0.79 -21.38
N VAL A 291 1.94 0.91 -20.21
CA VAL A 291 2.57 1.41 -18.99
C VAL A 291 3.22 0.30 -18.16
N GLY A 292 3.14 -0.96 -18.62
CA GLY A 292 3.78 -2.11 -17.99
C GLY A 292 3.09 -2.60 -16.73
N TYR A 293 1.78 -2.36 -16.58
CA TYR A 293 0.97 -2.93 -15.50
C TYR A 293 0.53 -4.35 -15.88
N VAL A 294 0.64 -5.28 -14.91
CA VAL A 294 0.24 -6.69 -15.06
C VAL A 294 -0.70 -7.03 -13.92
N GLY A 295 -1.91 -7.48 -14.25
CA GLY A 295 -2.92 -7.83 -13.26
C GLY A 295 -4.33 -7.83 -13.86
N GLY A 296 -5.30 -8.28 -13.08
CA GLY A 296 -6.71 -8.01 -13.38
C GLY A 296 -6.97 -6.51 -13.23
N ALA A 297 -7.89 -5.95 -14.03
CA ALA A 297 -8.21 -4.54 -13.94
C ALA A 297 -9.64 -4.24 -14.40
N ALA A 298 -10.17 -3.11 -13.94
CA ALA A 298 -11.41 -2.51 -14.41
C ALA A 298 -11.28 -0.99 -14.45
N GLU A 299 -12.17 -0.32 -15.17
CA GLU A 299 -12.14 1.12 -15.35
C GLU A 299 -13.51 1.75 -15.12
N ASN A 300 -13.53 2.90 -14.47
CA ASN A 300 -14.64 3.84 -14.48
C ASN A 300 -14.22 5.13 -15.21
N VAL A 301 -15.10 5.69 -16.05
CA VAL A 301 -14.86 6.98 -16.73
C VAL A 301 -16.06 7.91 -16.60
N PHE A 302 -15.82 9.18 -16.25
CA PHE A 302 -16.85 10.21 -16.20
C PHE A 302 -16.26 11.56 -16.57
N ALA A 303 -16.75 12.13 -17.67
CA ALA A 303 -16.21 13.35 -18.26
C ALA A 303 -17.05 14.60 -17.96
N PHE A 304 -17.92 14.53 -16.95
CA PHE A 304 -18.87 15.60 -16.61
C PHE A 304 -18.96 15.85 -15.09
N ALA A 305 -17.87 15.56 -14.36
CA ALA A 305 -17.82 15.91 -12.95
C ALA A 305 -17.79 17.43 -12.77
N GLU A 306 -18.40 17.94 -11.70
CA GLU A 306 -18.31 19.37 -11.32
C GLU A 306 -17.33 19.61 -10.16
N SER A 307 -17.00 18.55 -9.42
CA SER A 307 -16.09 18.51 -8.29
C SER A 307 -15.75 17.05 -7.98
N VAL A 308 -14.75 16.83 -7.11
CA VAL A 308 -14.40 15.48 -6.64
C VAL A 308 -15.60 14.78 -6.00
N ALA A 309 -16.32 15.47 -5.10
CA ALA A 309 -17.51 14.93 -4.43
C ALA A 309 -18.62 14.58 -5.44
N HIS A 310 -18.87 15.44 -6.42
CA HIS A 310 -19.83 15.19 -7.48
C HIS A 310 -19.44 13.98 -8.35
N GLY A 311 -18.18 13.86 -8.75
CA GLY A 311 -17.74 12.70 -9.54
C GLY A 311 -17.74 11.40 -8.73
N HIS A 312 -17.42 11.43 -7.43
CA HIS A 312 -17.53 10.24 -6.57
C HIS A 312 -18.98 9.77 -6.48
N ALA A 313 -19.90 10.71 -6.20
CA ALA A 313 -21.32 10.42 -6.23
C ALA A 313 -21.78 9.90 -7.60
N ALA A 314 -21.23 10.42 -8.70
CA ALA A 314 -21.54 9.96 -10.05
C ALA A 314 -21.26 8.48 -10.26
N PHE A 315 -20.10 8.01 -9.80
CA PHE A 315 -19.68 6.63 -9.94
C PHE A 315 -20.35 5.70 -8.92
N ASP A 316 -20.46 6.11 -7.66
CA ASP A 316 -20.92 5.21 -6.59
C ASP A 316 -22.46 5.12 -6.54
N VAL A 317 -23.17 6.23 -6.76
CA VAL A 317 -24.63 6.18 -7.04
C VAL A 317 -24.88 5.57 -8.42
N ASP A 318 -23.92 5.72 -9.34
CA ASP A 318 -23.97 5.25 -10.72
C ASP A 318 -25.23 5.75 -11.44
N TRP A 319 -25.37 7.07 -11.56
CA TRP A 319 -26.59 7.64 -12.10
C TRP A 319 -26.75 7.39 -13.60
N GLY A 320 -27.98 7.12 -14.02
CA GLY A 320 -28.34 6.80 -15.40
C GLY A 320 -29.38 5.69 -15.45
N ASP A 321 -30.57 5.95 -15.99
CA ASP A 321 -31.66 4.95 -16.00
C ASP A 321 -31.43 3.90 -17.11
N THR A 322 -30.69 2.84 -16.78
CA THR A 322 -30.47 1.70 -17.67
C THR A 322 -31.54 0.63 -17.41
N VAL A 323 -32.20 0.18 -18.47
CA VAL A 323 -33.21 -0.89 -18.40
C VAL A 323 -32.82 -1.98 -19.39
N ASN A 324 -32.12 -3.00 -18.90
CA ASN A 324 -31.80 -4.18 -19.68
C ASN A 324 -32.11 -5.47 -18.87
N PRO A 325 -33.29 -6.07 -19.09
CA PRO A 325 -33.72 -7.29 -18.42
C PRO A 325 -32.85 -8.53 -18.68
N ASP A 326 -31.98 -8.49 -19.69
CA ASP A 326 -31.09 -9.60 -20.02
C ASP A 326 -29.80 -9.61 -19.18
N PHE A 327 -29.54 -8.56 -18.39
CA PHE A 327 -28.42 -8.55 -17.45
C PHE A 327 -28.73 -9.39 -16.21
N GLY A 328 -27.78 -10.23 -15.80
CA GLY A 328 -27.95 -11.17 -14.69
C GLY A 328 -28.20 -10.54 -13.31
N TYR A 329 -27.93 -9.24 -13.16
CA TYR A 329 -28.17 -8.46 -11.94
C TYR A 329 -29.27 -7.42 -12.10
N TYR A 330 -30.08 -7.54 -13.16
CA TYR A 330 -31.25 -6.68 -13.34
C TYR A 330 -32.26 -6.90 -12.20
N ASN A 331 -32.65 -5.83 -11.54
CA ASN A 331 -33.72 -5.82 -10.55
C ASN A 331 -34.90 -4.96 -11.05
N PRO A 332 -36.09 -5.52 -11.30
CA PRO A 332 -37.24 -4.75 -11.78
C PRO A 332 -37.70 -3.65 -10.82
N ASP A 333 -37.40 -3.75 -9.52
CA ASP A 333 -37.76 -2.73 -8.54
C ASP A 333 -36.93 -1.44 -8.71
N PHE A 334 -35.76 -1.53 -9.37
CA PHE A 334 -34.86 -0.39 -9.60
C PHE A 334 -35.23 0.44 -10.84
N THR A 335 -36.14 -0.04 -11.69
CA THR A 335 -36.52 0.64 -12.94
C THR A 335 -37.09 2.04 -12.67
N GLY A 336 -36.56 3.05 -13.37
CA GLY A 336 -37.07 4.43 -13.29
C GLY A 336 -36.63 5.18 -12.02
N GLN A 337 -35.67 4.66 -11.26
CA GLN A 337 -35.13 5.32 -10.06
C GLN A 337 -33.99 6.31 -10.39
N GLY A 338 -33.63 6.49 -11.66
CA GLY A 338 -32.59 7.42 -12.10
C GLY A 338 -31.15 6.91 -11.92
N MET A 339 -30.97 5.68 -11.47
CA MET A 339 -29.69 4.99 -11.26
C MET A 339 -29.57 3.77 -12.16
N GLN A 340 -28.33 3.37 -12.48
CA GLN A 340 -28.08 2.22 -13.34
C GLN A 340 -28.54 0.93 -12.67
N ASN A 341 -29.25 0.10 -13.44
CA ASN A 341 -29.73 -1.19 -12.98
C ASN A 341 -28.72 -2.27 -13.35
N GLY A 342 -27.93 -2.68 -12.35
CA GLY A 342 -26.62 -3.30 -12.56
C GLY A 342 -25.52 -2.23 -12.63
N ALA A 343 -25.44 -1.41 -11.57
CA ALA A 343 -24.51 -0.29 -11.39
C ALA A 343 -23.04 -0.73 -11.47
N GLY A 344 -22.50 -0.74 -12.70
CA GLY A 344 -21.16 -1.24 -13.01
C GLY A 344 -20.04 -0.43 -12.37
N HIS A 345 -20.18 0.90 -12.29
CA HIS A 345 -19.15 1.74 -11.68
C HIS A 345 -19.05 1.49 -10.17
N ARG A 346 -20.20 1.38 -9.50
CA ARG A 346 -20.32 0.97 -8.10
C ARG A 346 -19.74 -0.42 -7.87
N ALA A 347 -20.06 -1.38 -8.75
CA ALA A 347 -19.50 -2.72 -8.65
C ALA A 347 -17.97 -2.73 -8.77
N ASN A 348 -17.37 -1.89 -9.62
CA ASN A 348 -15.91 -1.73 -9.69
C ASN A 348 -15.34 -1.13 -8.39
N ILE A 349 -15.95 -0.06 -7.86
CA ILE A 349 -15.54 0.58 -6.59
C ILE A 349 -15.51 -0.43 -5.45
N HIS A 350 -16.52 -1.30 -5.36
CA HIS A 350 -16.67 -2.28 -4.27
C HIS A 350 -16.04 -3.65 -4.55
N ASN A 351 -15.42 -3.86 -5.71
CA ASN A 351 -14.82 -5.15 -6.03
C ASN A 351 -13.61 -5.42 -5.11
N ASP A 352 -13.76 -6.42 -4.25
CA ASP A 352 -12.81 -6.74 -3.20
C ASP A 352 -11.55 -7.45 -3.70
N SER A 353 -11.52 -7.91 -4.95
CA SER A 353 -10.28 -8.41 -5.56
C SER A 353 -9.30 -7.28 -5.88
N PHE A 354 -9.79 -6.04 -6.06
CA PHE A 354 -8.91 -4.90 -6.31
C PHE A 354 -8.23 -4.43 -5.03
N LYS A 355 -6.94 -4.11 -5.15
CA LYS A 355 -6.06 -3.60 -4.09
C LYS A 355 -5.29 -2.36 -4.49
N GLU A 356 -5.27 -2.06 -5.78
CA GLU A 356 -4.55 -0.93 -6.35
C GLU A 356 -5.50 -0.06 -7.17
N ILE A 357 -5.12 1.20 -7.37
CA ILE A 357 -5.84 2.15 -8.21
C ILE A 357 -4.90 3.19 -8.83
N GLY A 358 -5.27 3.67 -10.01
CA GLY A 358 -4.87 4.95 -10.56
C GLY A 358 -6.10 5.82 -10.73
N VAL A 359 -6.03 7.09 -10.37
CA VAL A 359 -7.09 8.06 -10.63
C VAL A 359 -6.46 9.18 -11.42
N GLY A 360 -6.99 9.49 -12.59
CA GLY A 360 -6.54 10.62 -13.39
C GLY A 360 -7.61 11.69 -13.46
N VAL A 361 -7.26 12.94 -13.11
CA VAL A 361 -8.20 14.07 -13.07
C VAL A 361 -7.70 15.21 -13.96
N VAL A 362 -8.59 15.76 -14.79
CA VAL A 362 -8.34 17.00 -15.53
C VAL A 362 -9.49 17.98 -15.31
N ASP A 363 -9.13 19.13 -14.74
CA ASP A 363 -10.01 20.29 -14.60
C ASP A 363 -9.96 21.19 -15.84
N MET A 364 -11.13 21.60 -16.30
CA MET A 364 -11.28 22.48 -17.45
C MET A 364 -11.62 23.89 -16.98
N LEU A 365 -10.71 24.83 -17.24
CA LEU A 365 -11.02 26.26 -17.12
C LEU A 365 -12.07 26.62 -18.18
N SER A 366 -13.18 27.24 -17.75
CA SER A 366 -14.39 27.52 -18.55
C SER A 366 -14.17 27.72 -20.05
N GLY A 367 -14.75 26.86 -20.89
CA GLY A 367 -14.91 27.07 -22.33
C GLY A 367 -14.89 25.82 -23.22
N GLY A 368 -15.96 25.63 -24.00
CA GLY A 368 -15.86 25.20 -25.41
C GLY A 368 -15.68 23.71 -25.77
N THR A 369 -15.79 22.77 -24.85
CA THR A 369 -15.65 21.32 -25.12
C THR A 369 -16.97 20.56 -24.97
N SER A 370 -17.06 19.38 -25.60
CA SER A 370 -18.18 18.43 -25.48
C SER A 370 -18.20 17.67 -24.14
N VAL A 371 -17.22 17.93 -23.27
CA VAL A 371 -16.97 17.33 -21.94
C VAL A 371 -16.55 18.43 -20.96
N GLY A 372 -16.55 18.13 -19.67
CA GLY A 372 -16.21 19.02 -18.56
C GLY A 372 -17.39 19.31 -17.61
N PRO A 373 -17.15 20.08 -16.53
CA PRO A 373 -15.92 20.84 -16.25
C PRO A 373 -14.76 20.04 -15.63
N GLN A 374 -14.98 18.83 -15.13
CA GLN A 374 -13.93 17.93 -14.64
C GLN A 374 -14.08 16.54 -15.30
N ILE A 375 -12.97 15.95 -15.71
CA ILE A 375 -12.89 14.63 -16.35
C ILE A 375 -12.11 13.71 -15.43
N VAL A 376 -12.63 12.50 -15.23
CA VAL A 376 -12.10 11.53 -14.27
C VAL A 376 -12.06 10.14 -14.89
N THR A 377 -10.92 9.47 -14.71
CA THR A 377 -10.72 8.04 -14.98
C THR A 377 -10.28 7.37 -13.69
N GLN A 378 -10.87 6.23 -13.34
CA GLN A 378 -10.46 5.37 -12.23
C GLN A 378 -10.08 4.00 -12.77
N ASP A 379 -8.80 3.67 -12.77
CA ASP A 379 -8.27 2.37 -13.18
C ASP A 379 -7.97 1.52 -11.94
N PHE A 380 -8.78 0.50 -11.68
CA PHE A 380 -8.64 -0.41 -10.56
C PHE A 380 -7.76 -1.61 -10.91
N GLY A 381 -6.97 -2.09 -9.96
CA GLY A 381 -5.99 -3.15 -10.17
C GLY A 381 -6.06 -4.29 -9.15
N ASP A 382 -5.96 -5.52 -9.65
CA ASP A 382 -5.77 -6.77 -8.89
C ASP A 382 -4.33 -7.27 -9.09
N PRO A 383 -3.41 -7.02 -8.14
CA PRO A 383 -2.03 -7.51 -8.16
C PRO A 383 -1.90 -8.96 -7.65
N GLY A 384 -3.00 -9.68 -7.45
CA GLY A 384 -3.00 -11.02 -6.88
C GLY A 384 -2.76 -11.01 -5.38
N ASN A 385 -1.70 -11.69 -4.93
CA ASN A 385 -1.51 -12.00 -3.51
C ASN A 385 -0.86 -10.88 -2.70
N VAL A 386 -0.28 -9.86 -3.34
CA VAL A 386 0.35 -8.71 -2.65
C VAL A 386 -0.71 -7.93 -1.89
N ALA A 387 -0.47 -7.62 -0.61
CA ALA A 387 -1.27 -6.67 0.17
C ALA A 387 -0.49 -5.36 0.33
N PHE A 388 -1.14 -4.30 0.80
CA PHE A 388 -0.48 -3.01 1.04
C PHE A 388 -0.82 -2.49 2.42
N VAL A 389 0.18 -1.92 3.09
CA VAL A 389 -0.07 -0.87 4.07
C VAL A 389 -0.03 0.45 3.32
N THR A 390 -1.17 1.13 3.25
CA THR A 390 -1.34 2.38 2.48
C THR A 390 -1.95 3.46 3.35
N GLY A 391 -1.93 4.70 2.90
CA GLY A 391 -2.62 5.79 3.58
C GLY A 391 -2.21 7.14 3.05
N VAL A 392 -2.60 8.16 3.81
CA VAL A 392 -2.24 9.55 3.54
C VAL A 392 -1.66 10.19 4.80
N VAL A 393 -0.61 10.98 4.60
CA VAL A 393 -0.04 11.85 5.64
C VAL A 393 -0.56 13.26 5.39
N TYR A 394 -1.29 13.82 6.35
CA TYR A 394 -1.94 15.12 6.18
C TYR A 394 -2.13 15.85 7.51
N GLU A 395 -2.30 17.16 7.43
CA GLU A 395 -2.76 17.99 8.55
C GLU A 395 -4.26 18.23 8.43
N ASP A 396 -5.01 17.84 9.46
CA ASP A 396 -6.46 18.07 9.51
C ASP A 396 -6.73 19.54 9.90
N ILE A 397 -6.74 20.42 8.89
CA ILE A 397 -6.82 21.87 9.06
C ILE A 397 -8.21 22.26 9.58
N ASN A 398 -9.24 21.53 9.16
CA ASN A 398 -10.63 21.85 9.49
C ASN A 398 -11.21 21.02 10.65
N GLY A 399 -10.49 20.01 11.14
CA GLY A 399 -10.83 19.20 12.31
C GLY A 399 -11.88 18.11 12.05
N ASN A 400 -12.07 17.68 10.80
CA ASN A 400 -13.08 16.67 10.42
C ASN A 400 -12.54 15.22 10.43
N ASN A 401 -11.24 15.01 10.69
CA ASN A 401 -10.52 13.74 10.60
C ASN A 401 -10.66 13.04 9.24
N PHE A 402 -10.69 13.81 8.16
CA PHE A 402 -10.74 13.33 6.79
C PHE A 402 -9.90 14.24 5.90
N TYR A 403 -9.13 13.65 4.98
CA TYR A 403 -8.29 14.42 4.08
C TYR A 403 -9.13 15.36 3.20
N ASP A 404 -8.73 16.62 3.14
CA ASP A 404 -9.24 17.64 2.23
C ASP A 404 -8.16 18.18 1.28
N LEU A 405 -8.59 18.88 0.22
CA LEU A 405 -7.68 19.47 -0.76
C LEU A 405 -6.72 20.46 -0.08
N GLY A 406 -5.41 20.20 -0.21
CA GLY A 406 -4.34 21.04 0.33
C GLY A 406 -3.82 20.60 1.71
N GLU A 407 -4.38 19.55 2.31
CA GLU A 407 -3.96 19.04 3.61
C GLU A 407 -2.76 18.09 3.54
N GLY A 408 -2.47 17.54 2.36
CA GLY A 408 -1.39 16.58 2.15
C GLY A 408 -0.02 17.09 2.60
N ARG A 409 0.81 16.17 3.11
CA ARG A 409 2.15 16.47 3.62
C ARG A 409 3.21 15.61 2.91
N PRO A 410 4.07 16.22 2.07
CA PRO A 410 5.13 15.51 1.35
C PRO A 410 6.35 15.22 2.21
N GLY A 411 7.16 14.28 1.75
CA GLY A 411 8.53 14.08 2.27
C GLY A 411 8.61 13.35 3.61
N VAL A 412 7.48 12.84 4.13
CA VAL A 412 7.46 11.98 5.31
C VAL A 412 7.89 10.58 4.90
N ARG A 413 8.95 10.08 5.52
CA ARG A 413 9.39 8.71 5.34
C ARG A 413 8.48 7.78 6.13
N VAL A 414 7.95 6.78 5.46
CA VAL A 414 7.17 5.70 6.07
C VAL A 414 7.96 4.40 5.97
N ASP A 415 8.14 3.74 7.09
CA ASP A 415 8.96 2.54 7.22
C ASP A 415 8.19 1.43 7.96
N ILE A 416 8.46 0.18 7.60
CA ILE A 416 7.98 -1.01 8.31
C ILE A 416 9.17 -1.93 8.44
N ASP A 417 9.62 -2.22 9.67
CA ASP A 417 10.87 -2.92 9.95
C ASP A 417 11.04 -4.22 9.16
N GLU A 418 9.98 -5.05 9.09
CA GLU A 418 9.98 -6.33 8.38
C GLU A 418 9.81 -6.22 6.85
N SER A 419 9.56 -5.01 6.31
CA SER A 419 9.47 -4.78 4.88
C SER A 419 10.84 -4.39 4.30
N PRO A 420 11.24 -4.95 3.13
CA PRO A 420 12.36 -4.43 2.36
C PRO A 420 12.10 -3.05 1.77
N TYR A 421 10.85 -2.59 1.83
CA TYR A 421 10.42 -1.32 1.27
C TYR A 421 10.27 -0.24 2.33
N TYR A 422 10.50 1.00 1.90
CA TYR A 422 10.02 2.20 2.57
C TYR A 422 9.28 3.06 1.56
N ALA A 423 8.47 4.01 2.02
CA ALA A 423 7.84 5.00 1.17
C ALA A 423 8.26 6.42 1.59
N ILE A 424 8.11 7.35 0.66
CA ILE A 424 8.13 8.79 0.95
C ILE A 424 6.75 9.31 0.52
N SER A 425 6.05 10.03 1.39
CA SER A 425 4.74 10.60 1.05
C SER A 425 4.86 11.57 -0.14
N SER A 426 3.90 11.48 -1.06
CA SER A 426 3.78 12.34 -2.24
C SER A 426 3.42 13.79 -1.87
N ASP A 427 3.31 14.69 -2.86
CA ASP A 427 2.83 16.07 -2.66
C ASP A 427 1.42 16.13 -2.05
N SER A 428 0.57 15.13 -2.34
CA SER A 428 -0.75 14.95 -1.74
C SER A 428 -0.74 14.15 -0.43
N GLY A 429 0.43 13.72 0.05
CA GLY A 429 0.57 12.92 1.27
C GLY A 429 0.42 11.41 1.08
N ALA A 430 0.13 10.94 -0.14
CA ALA A 430 -0.09 9.53 -0.46
C ALA A 430 1.16 8.69 -0.19
N TYR A 431 0.98 7.51 0.38
CA TYR A 431 2.04 6.51 0.48
C TYR A 431 1.48 5.08 0.45
N SER A 432 2.33 4.14 0.06
CA SER A 432 2.06 2.71 0.20
C SER A 432 3.33 1.91 0.36
N ILE A 433 3.24 0.80 1.09
CA ILE A 433 4.30 -0.19 1.26
C ILE A 433 3.68 -1.57 0.98
N PRO A 434 4.18 -2.33 -0.01
CA PRO A 434 3.71 -3.68 -0.27
C PRO A 434 4.12 -4.62 0.87
N ILE A 435 3.21 -5.50 1.24
CA ILE A 435 3.38 -6.55 2.25
C ILE A 435 2.89 -7.87 1.65
N ASN A 436 3.79 -8.83 1.52
CA ASN A 436 3.49 -10.12 0.90
C ASN A 436 2.92 -11.16 1.88
N GLU A 437 2.85 -10.82 3.18
CA GLU A 437 2.60 -11.79 4.24
C GLU A 437 1.62 -11.26 5.29
N ASN A 438 0.94 -12.19 5.98
CA ASN A 438 0.05 -11.84 7.08
C ASN A 438 0.87 -11.58 8.34
N GLY A 439 0.48 -10.57 9.12
CA GLY A 439 1.23 -10.19 10.31
C GLY A 439 0.67 -8.98 11.01
N PHE A 440 1.26 -8.69 12.17
CA PHE A 440 1.14 -7.41 12.86
C PHE A 440 2.44 -6.65 12.61
N TYR A 441 2.32 -5.43 12.10
CA TYR A 441 3.43 -4.57 11.72
C TYR A 441 3.36 -3.25 12.50
N SER A 442 4.51 -2.65 12.76
CA SER A 442 4.62 -1.26 13.20
C SER A 442 4.96 -0.39 12.01
N VAL A 443 4.14 0.62 11.75
CA VAL A 443 4.36 1.61 10.68
C VAL A 443 4.96 2.85 11.32
N GLU A 444 6.18 3.17 10.93
CA GLU A 444 6.96 4.27 11.48
C GLU A 444 7.00 5.44 10.49
N PHE A 445 6.57 6.61 10.94
CA PHE A 445 6.58 7.86 10.20
C PHE A 445 7.68 8.76 10.75
N THR A 446 8.58 9.22 9.89
CA THR A 446 9.72 10.05 10.28
C THR A 446 10.03 11.12 9.24
N GLY A 447 10.62 12.24 9.67
CA GLY A 447 10.98 13.35 8.77
C GLY A 447 9.80 14.26 8.44
N GLY A 448 9.90 15.00 7.34
CA GLY A 448 8.88 15.96 6.90
C GLY A 448 8.75 17.24 7.73
N GLY A 449 9.61 17.45 8.75
CA GLY A 449 9.49 18.59 9.68
C GLY A 449 8.78 18.25 10.98
N PHE A 450 8.21 17.05 11.09
CA PHE A 450 7.30 16.67 12.18
C PHE A 450 7.90 15.65 13.15
N ALA A 451 7.24 15.52 14.31
CA ALA A 451 7.58 14.48 15.28
C ALA A 451 7.41 13.07 14.69
N SER A 452 8.28 12.14 15.08
CA SER A 452 8.13 10.73 14.73
C SER A 452 6.84 10.16 15.31
N PHE A 453 6.16 9.34 14.53
CA PHE A 453 4.89 8.73 14.87
C PHE A 453 4.88 7.26 14.46
N SER A 454 4.21 6.42 15.25
CA SER A 454 4.16 4.98 15.04
C SER A 454 2.71 4.51 15.15
N ALA A 455 2.27 3.66 14.21
CA ALA A 455 0.92 3.10 14.22
C ALA A 455 0.93 1.60 13.86
N PRO A 456 0.04 0.79 14.45
CA PRO A 456 -0.05 -0.62 14.09
C PRO A 456 -0.75 -0.81 12.74
N ALA A 457 -0.30 -1.79 11.97
CA ALA A 457 -1.03 -2.32 10.81
C ALA A 457 -1.20 -3.84 10.95
N GLN A 458 -2.35 -4.36 10.51
CA GLN A 458 -2.61 -5.80 10.55
C GLN A 458 -3.03 -6.32 9.18
N ILE A 459 -2.21 -7.19 8.61
CA ILE A 459 -2.52 -7.90 7.35
C ILE A 459 -3.07 -9.28 7.69
N ILE A 460 -4.31 -9.55 7.29
CA ILE A 460 -4.99 -10.83 7.49
C ILE A 460 -5.57 -11.31 6.17
N GLY A 461 -5.27 -12.54 5.77
CA GLY A 461 -5.78 -13.12 4.54
C GLY A 461 -5.30 -12.40 3.27
N GLY A 462 -4.12 -11.76 3.31
CA GLY A 462 -3.56 -11.00 2.20
C GLY A 462 -4.38 -9.75 1.86
N ARG A 463 -5.07 -9.17 2.84
CA ARG A 463 -5.88 -7.95 2.68
C ARG A 463 -5.09 -6.70 3.06
N SER A 464 -5.16 -5.68 2.22
CA SER A 464 -4.55 -4.36 2.49
C SER A 464 -5.14 -3.69 3.73
N TYR A 465 -4.36 -2.80 4.32
CA TYR A 465 -4.71 -2.06 5.53
C TYR A 465 -4.36 -0.58 5.35
N LYS A 466 -5.26 0.31 5.77
CA LYS A 466 -5.06 1.77 5.68
C LYS A 466 -4.63 2.33 7.04
N VAL A 467 -3.54 3.08 7.05
CA VAL A 467 -3.01 3.79 8.20
C VAL A 467 -2.79 5.24 7.79
N ASP A 468 -3.56 6.16 8.35
CA ASP A 468 -3.31 7.57 8.13
C ASP A 468 -2.44 8.15 9.24
N TYR A 469 -1.54 9.04 8.87
CA TYR A 469 -0.86 9.89 9.83
C TYR A 469 -1.48 11.28 9.78
N ILE A 470 -2.38 11.54 10.73
CA ILE A 470 -2.97 12.86 10.93
C ILE A 470 -2.03 13.66 11.82
N ILE A 471 -1.32 14.60 11.21
CA ILE A 471 -0.44 15.53 11.90
C ILE A 471 -1.33 16.54 12.62
N PRO A 472 -1.21 16.67 13.96
CA PRO A 472 -1.95 17.69 14.68
C PRO A 472 -1.48 19.07 14.27
N VAL A 473 -2.38 19.91 13.76
CA VAL A 473 -2.06 21.32 13.50
C VAL A 473 -1.60 21.99 14.79
N LEU A 474 -0.40 22.58 14.80
CA LEU A 474 0.14 23.33 15.92
C LEU A 474 -0.08 24.84 15.69
N PRO A 475 -1.10 25.47 16.30
CA PRO A 475 -1.42 26.85 15.96
C PRO A 475 -0.26 27.80 16.30
N GLY A 476 0.15 28.60 15.31
CA GLY A 476 1.22 29.58 15.45
C GLY A 476 2.62 29.07 15.11
N ASP A 477 2.76 27.79 14.75
CA ASP A 477 3.89 27.25 14.01
C ASP A 477 3.68 27.63 12.54
N TYR A 478 4.42 28.63 12.06
CA TYR A 478 4.25 29.22 10.73
C TYR A 478 5.35 28.76 9.76
N ASP A 479 6.38 28.06 10.24
CA ASP A 479 7.36 27.37 9.41
C ASP A 479 7.21 25.84 9.39
N ASP A 480 6.16 25.32 10.04
CA ASP A 480 5.78 23.91 10.14
C ASP A 480 6.95 23.02 10.63
N ASN A 481 7.75 23.53 11.58
CA ASN A 481 8.92 22.81 12.11
C ASN A 481 8.64 22.00 13.39
N GLY A 482 7.38 22.00 13.84
CA GLY A 482 6.88 21.34 15.04
C GLY A 482 7.15 22.09 16.35
N LEU A 483 7.57 23.35 16.29
CA LEU A 483 7.90 24.20 17.44
C LEU A 483 7.52 25.67 17.18
N VAL A 484 6.60 26.19 17.99
CA VAL A 484 6.27 27.62 17.99
C VAL A 484 7.40 28.41 18.68
N ASP A 485 8.26 29.07 17.92
CA ASP A 485 9.38 29.88 18.40
C ASP A 485 9.52 31.25 17.69
N LEU A 486 10.71 31.84 17.72
CA LEU A 486 10.95 33.17 17.14
C LEU A 486 11.06 33.15 15.61
N SER A 487 11.24 31.98 15.00
CA SER A 487 11.30 31.80 13.54
C SER A 487 9.93 32.08 12.94
N ASP A 488 8.87 31.54 13.55
CA ASP A 488 7.47 31.82 13.20
C ASP A 488 7.14 33.31 13.31
N TYR A 489 7.63 33.94 14.38
CA TYR A 489 7.44 35.37 14.57
C TYR A 489 8.05 36.19 13.43
N GLU A 490 9.21 35.80 12.91
CA GLU A 490 9.81 36.49 11.77
C GLU A 490 9.04 36.23 10.46
N ILE A 491 8.40 35.06 10.30
CA ILE A 491 7.46 34.82 9.19
C ILE A 491 6.26 35.75 9.31
N TRP A 492 5.56 35.75 10.44
CA TRP A 492 4.42 36.65 10.69
C TRP A 492 4.78 38.12 10.42
N LYS A 493 5.95 38.55 10.88
CA LYS A 493 6.42 39.93 10.71
C LYS A 493 6.77 40.25 9.25
N HIS A 494 7.28 39.28 8.49
CA HIS A 494 7.56 39.44 7.07
C HIS A 494 6.27 39.53 6.25
N THR A 495 5.23 38.80 6.65
CA THR A 495 3.96 38.72 5.94
C THR A 495 2.88 39.64 6.51
N PHE A 496 3.16 40.40 7.57
CA PHE A 496 2.17 41.29 8.22
C PHE A 496 1.49 42.26 7.24
N GLY A 497 0.15 42.23 7.23
CA GLY A 497 -0.73 43.00 6.36
C GLY A 497 -0.93 42.40 4.96
N SER A 498 -0.35 41.23 4.68
CA SER A 498 -0.49 40.53 3.41
C SER A 498 -1.86 39.87 3.28
N THR A 499 -2.40 39.89 2.06
CA THR A 499 -3.61 39.14 1.66
C THR A 499 -3.31 38.15 0.52
N THR A 500 -2.03 37.90 0.26
CA THR A 500 -1.55 37.08 -0.88
C THR A 500 -0.49 36.09 -0.47
N ASP A 501 0.45 36.52 0.37
CA ASP A 501 1.36 35.64 1.13
C ASP A 501 0.73 35.40 2.50
N LEU A 502 0.15 34.22 2.69
CA LEU A 502 -0.65 33.84 3.86
C LEU A 502 0.11 32.85 4.77
N ALA A 503 1.44 32.80 4.68
CA ALA A 503 2.25 31.86 5.45
C ALA A 503 2.08 31.99 6.98
N ALA A 504 1.54 33.10 7.47
CA ALA A 504 1.23 33.29 8.89
C ALA A 504 -0.25 33.64 9.14
N ASP A 505 -1.16 33.26 8.24
CA ASP A 505 -2.61 33.37 8.42
C ASP A 505 -3.12 32.21 9.29
N GLY A 506 -2.91 32.32 10.60
CA GLY A 506 -3.21 31.27 11.56
C GLY A 506 -4.70 31.13 11.89
N ASN A 507 -5.53 32.13 11.55
CA ASN A 507 -6.98 32.07 11.74
C ASN A 507 -7.76 31.74 10.45
N GLY A 508 -7.07 31.71 9.30
CA GLY A 508 -7.63 31.36 7.99
C GLY A 508 -8.56 32.43 7.40
N ASP A 509 -8.47 33.69 7.85
CA ASP A 509 -9.35 34.78 7.39
C ASP A 509 -8.85 35.48 6.11
N ARG A 510 -7.74 35.00 5.55
CA ARG A 510 -7.05 35.48 4.34
C ARG A 510 -6.38 36.84 4.51
N VAL A 511 -6.06 37.25 5.72
CA VAL A 511 -5.18 38.39 5.99
C VAL A 511 -4.26 38.10 7.17
N VAL A 512 -2.95 38.30 6.99
CA VAL A 512 -2.00 38.18 8.11
C VAL A 512 -2.04 39.46 8.95
N ASP A 513 -2.57 39.41 10.16
CA ASP A 513 -2.71 40.58 11.04
C ASP A 513 -2.40 40.32 12.53
N LEU A 514 -2.91 41.17 13.43
CA LEU A 514 -2.68 41.05 14.87
C LEU A 514 -3.42 39.87 15.53
N ALA A 515 -4.46 39.33 14.88
CA ALA A 515 -5.13 38.10 15.29
C ALA A 515 -4.16 36.93 15.21
N ASP A 516 -3.42 36.81 14.12
CA ASP A 516 -2.40 35.77 13.91
C ASP A 516 -1.25 35.90 14.90
N TYR A 517 -0.75 37.12 15.11
CA TYR A 517 0.23 37.38 16.16
C TYR A 517 -0.22 36.84 17.52
N THR A 518 -1.52 36.98 17.83
CA THR A 518 -2.08 36.51 19.08
C THR A 518 -2.10 34.98 19.14
N ILE A 519 -2.33 34.30 18.01
CA ILE A 519 -2.22 32.84 17.91
C ILE A 519 -0.78 32.42 18.22
N TRP A 520 0.21 32.93 17.48
CA TRP A 520 1.64 32.66 17.75
C TRP A 520 2.00 32.89 19.22
N ARG A 521 1.71 34.09 19.75
CA ARG A 521 2.09 34.45 21.13
C ARG A 521 1.45 33.53 22.17
N ASN A 522 0.20 33.11 21.96
CA ASN A 522 -0.49 32.23 22.90
C ASN A 522 0.06 30.80 22.90
N HIS A 523 0.78 30.41 21.85
CA HIS A 523 1.37 29.09 21.68
C HIS A 523 2.90 29.08 21.75
N LEU A 524 3.55 30.24 21.97
CA LEU A 524 5.00 30.34 22.08
C LEU A 524 5.60 29.32 23.05
N GLY A 525 6.54 28.52 22.54
CA GLY A 525 7.22 27.43 23.25
C GLY A 525 6.47 26.10 23.25
N ARG A 526 5.29 26.02 22.62
CA ARG A 526 4.63 24.73 22.38
C ARG A 526 5.36 23.96 21.29
N ARG A 527 5.29 22.64 21.44
CA ARG A 527 5.86 21.66 20.52
C ARG A 527 4.76 20.69 20.15
N GLU A 528 4.87 20.13 18.96
CA GLU A 528 4.03 19.01 18.57
C GLU A 528 4.15 17.86 19.57
N SER A 529 3.00 17.27 19.87
CA SER A 529 2.91 15.96 20.52
C SER A 529 2.69 14.90 19.45
N ALA A 530 3.21 13.69 19.66
CA ALA A 530 3.01 12.56 18.74
C ALA A 530 1.55 12.48 18.28
N GLY A 531 1.34 12.45 16.95
CA GLY A 531 0.02 12.59 16.33
C GLY A 531 -0.95 11.45 16.63
N ALA A 532 -2.17 11.58 16.11
CA ALA A 532 -3.23 10.60 16.32
C ALA A 532 -3.30 9.63 15.14
N ALA A 533 -3.36 8.32 15.43
CA ALA A 533 -3.72 7.31 14.44
C ALA A 533 -5.23 7.27 14.29
N THR A 534 -5.74 7.37 13.07
CA THR A 534 -7.07 6.84 12.74
C THR A 534 -6.87 5.58 11.91
N SER A 535 -7.25 4.43 12.47
CA SER A 535 -7.36 3.21 11.70
C SER A 535 -8.76 3.13 11.12
N ALA A 536 -8.90 3.11 9.80
CA ALA A 536 -10.11 2.60 9.16
C ALA A 536 -10.11 1.08 9.38
N VAL A 537 -10.66 0.62 10.51
CA VAL A 537 -10.76 -0.80 10.83
C VAL A 537 -11.61 -1.45 9.73
N PRO A 538 -11.10 -2.39 8.93
CA PRO A 538 -11.98 -3.32 8.24
C PRO A 538 -12.60 -4.15 9.36
N GLU A 539 -13.86 -3.92 9.68
CA GLU A 539 -14.58 -4.80 10.59
C GLU A 539 -14.65 -6.18 9.93
N SER A 540 -13.68 -7.03 10.26
CA SER A 540 -13.64 -8.37 9.72
C SER A 540 -14.95 -9.07 10.12
N PRO A 541 -15.66 -9.75 9.21
CA PRO A 541 -16.97 -10.35 9.50
C PRO A 541 -16.88 -11.57 10.43
N VAL A 542 -15.73 -11.85 11.06
CA VAL A 542 -15.61 -12.90 12.07
C VAL A 542 -16.30 -12.48 13.35
N SER A 543 -17.60 -12.73 13.37
CA SER A 543 -18.39 -12.97 14.58
C SER A 543 -17.66 -13.98 15.46
N PHE A 544 -16.85 -13.48 16.41
CA PHE A 544 -16.32 -14.27 17.51
C PHE A 544 -17.47 -14.66 18.43
N THR A 545 -18.19 -15.73 18.10
CA THR A 545 -19.05 -16.42 19.05
C THR A 545 -18.17 -17.34 19.91
N TRP A 546 -17.52 -16.76 20.91
CA TRP A 546 -17.09 -17.52 22.08
C TRP A 546 -18.33 -17.92 22.88
N ALA A 547 -18.89 -19.09 22.58
CA ALA A 547 -19.90 -19.74 23.43
C ALA A 547 -19.66 -21.25 23.53
N ALA A 548 -18.93 -21.61 24.59
CA ALA A 548 -19.12 -22.83 25.38
C ALA A 548 -19.13 -24.20 24.64
N PHE A 549 -17.94 -24.76 24.37
CA PHE A 549 -17.73 -26.21 24.45
C PHE A 549 -16.98 -26.57 25.72
N SER A 550 -17.68 -26.45 26.84
CA SER A 550 -17.30 -27.07 28.12
C SER A 550 -18.56 -27.74 28.67
N LEU A 551 -18.91 -28.92 28.14
CA LEU A 551 -19.76 -29.96 28.77
C LEU A 551 -20.15 -31.04 27.74
N TRP A 552 -19.18 -31.77 27.20
CA TRP A 552 -19.46 -33.10 26.64
C TRP A 552 -18.33 -34.09 26.90
N ALA A 553 -17.86 -34.10 28.14
CA ALA A 553 -16.96 -35.13 28.65
C ALA A 553 -17.39 -35.52 30.06
N MET A 554 -18.62 -36.03 30.21
CA MET A 554 -19.07 -36.81 31.37
C MET A 554 -20.52 -37.26 31.10
N HIS A 555 -20.75 -38.27 30.25
CA HIS A 555 -21.94 -39.15 30.30
C HIS A 555 -21.88 -40.40 29.40
N ARG A 556 -20.69 -40.99 29.18
CA ARG A 556 -20.59 -42.34 28.59
C ARG A 556 -19.50 -43.21 29.21
N LEU A 557 -19.53 -43.36 30.53
CA LEU A 557 -18.90 -44.48 31.23
C LEU A 557 -19.79 -44.92 32.41
N ARG A 558 -20.97 -45.47 32.11
CA ARG A 558 -21.64 -46.43 33.01
C ARG A 558 -22.74 -47.21 32.28
N ARG A 559 -22.38 -48.41 31.80
CA ARG A 559 -23.20 -49.64 31.76
C ARG A 559 -22.66 -50.63 30.72
N ARG A 560 -21.72 -51.47 31.16
CA ARG A 560 -21.62 -52.88 30.73
C ARG A 560 -21.25 -53.69 31.99
N GLY A 561 -22.16 -54.56 32.39
CA GLY A 561 -22.05 -55.46 33.55
C GLY A 561 -23.45 -55.97 33.92
N ASP A 562 -23.67 -57.25 33.64
CA ASP A 562 -24.71 -58.16 34.15
C ASP A 562 -26.10 -58.18 33.46
N THR A 563 -26.22 -59.00 32.39
CA THR A 563 -26.76 -60.38 32.41
C THR A 563 -26.53 -61.04 31.06
#